data_AF-A0A9W3DQZ0-F1
#
_entry.id   AF-A0A9W3DQZ0-F1
#
_cell.length_a   1.000
_cell.length_b   1.000
_cell.length_c   1.000
_cell.angle_alpha   90.00
_cell.angle_beta   90.00
_cell.angle_gamma   90.00
#
_symmetry.space_group_name_H-M   'P 1'
#
loop_
_entity.id
_entity.type
_entity.pdbx_description
1 polymer ?
#
loop_
_entity_poly.entity_id
_entity_poly.type
_entity_poly.pdbx_seq_one_letter_code
_entity_poly.pdbx_strand_id
1 'polypeptide(L)'
;MSTLSAARADNFYYPPEWTPDQGSLNKFQGQHPLRERAKKLGEGILIIRFEMPYNIWCGGCNSMIAKGVRFNAEKKQVAENWQEGFRTLNKQNSV
;
A
#
# COMPACT_ATOMS: atom_id res chain seq x y z
N MET A 1 -20.47 8.33 -2.13
CA MET A 1 -19.76 9.56 -1.68
C MET A 1 -19.60 9.47 -0.17
N SER A 2 -18.38 9.25 0.33
CA SER A 2 -18.10 9.37 1.76
C SER A 2 -18.17 10.85 2.15
N THR A 3 -18.97 11.21 3.16
CA THR A 3 -19.14 12.59 3.63
C THR A 3 -17.81 13.13 4.14
N LEU A 4 -17.52 14.41 3.88
CA LEU A 4 -16.30 15.10 4.34
C LEU A 4 -16.10 15.00 5.87
N SER A 5 -17.21 14.88 6.61
CA SER A 5 -17.24 14.66 8.06
C SER A 5 -16.57 13.34 8.48
N ALA A 6 -16.63 12.28 7.67
CA ALA A 6 -15.96 11.01 7.96
C ALA A 6 -14.45 11.05 7.72
N ALA A 7 -13.97 11.99 6.89
CA ALA A 7 -12.54 12.15 6.59
C ALA A 7 -11.78 12.94 7.68
N ARG A 8 -12.49 13.75 8.47
CA ARG A 8 -12.00 14.51 9.62
C ARG A 8 -12.93 14.33 10.82
N ALA A 9 -13.22 13.07 11.17
CA ALA A 9 -14.07 12.80 12.32
C ALA A 9 -13.29 13.11 13.61
N ASP A 10 -13.73 14.12 14.35
CA ASP A 10 -13.18 14.47 15.67
C ASP A 10 -13.46 13.38 16.71
N ASN A 11 -14.45 12.52 16.47
CA ASN A 11 -14.80 11.41 17.34
C ASN A 11 -15.16 10.15 16.53
N PHE A 12 -14.51 9.03 16.85
CA PHE A 12 -14.86 7.70 16.33
C PHE A 12 -15.87 7.04 17.27
N TYR A 13 -16.75 6.20 16.73
CA TYR A 13 -17.59 5.33 17.55
C TYR A 13 -16.71 4.21 18.14
N TYR A 14 -16.64 4.15 19.47
CA TYR A 14 -15.97 3.10 20.20
C TYR A 14 -17.03 2.16 20.80
N PRO A 15 -16.97 0.85 20.52
CA PRO A 15 -17.90 -0.10 21.12
C PRO A 15 -17.67 -0.18 22.64
N PRO A 16 -18.71 -0.48 23.43
CA PRO A 16 -18.64 -0.45 24.90
C PRO A 16 -17.64 -1.46 25.49
N GLU A 17 -17.28 -2.50 24.75
CA GLU A 17 -16.28 -3.49 25.16
C GLU A 17 -14.83 -3.10 24.84
N TRP A 18 -14.64 -2.06 24.02
CA TRP A 18 -13.31 -1.57 23.69
C TRP A 18 -12.80 -0.63 24.78
N THR A 19 -11.61 -0.92 25.28
CA THR A 19 -10.87 -0.07 26.22
C THR A 19 -9.60 0.44 25.54
N PRO A 20 -9.10 1.64 25.89
CA PRO A 20 -7.88 2.21 25.29
C PRO A 20 -6.65 1.29 25.40
N ASP A 21 -6.60 0.45 26.44
CA ASP A 21 -5.52 -0.53 26.68
C ASP A 21 -5.45 -1.62 25.59
N GLN A 22 -6.56 -1.90 24.90
CA GLN A 22 -6.62 -2.90 23.82
C GLN A 22 -5.96 -2.41 22.50
N GLY A 23 -5.55 -1.14 22.45
CA GLY A 23 -4.87 -0.53 21.31
C GLY A 23 -5.84 0.01 20.25
N SER A 24 -5.37 0.18 19.01
CA SER A 24 -6.17 0.82 17.95
C SER A 24 -7.47 0.07 17.66
N LEU A 25 -8.54 0.80 17.29
CA LEU A 25 -9.84 0.22 16.94
C LEU A 25 -9.74 -0.82 15.81
N ASN A 26 -8.79 -0.65 14.89
CA ASN A 26 -8.49 -1.63 13.84
C ASN A 26 -8.01 -2.96 14.43
N LYS A 27 -7.15 -2.93 15.46
CA LYS A 27 -6.66 -4.13 16.15
C LYS A 27 -7.79 -4.85 16.88
N PHE A 28 -8.69 -4.11 17.52
CA PHE A 28 -9.88 -4.65 18.16
C PHE A 28 -10.80 -5.38 17.17
N GLN A 29 -10.96 -4.82 15.96
CA GLN A 29 -11.75 -5.43 14.90
C GLN A 29 -10.99 -6.52 14.12
N GLY A 30 -9.75 -6.86 14.50
CA GLY A 30 -8.92 -7.84 13.80
C GLY A 30 -8.49 -7.41 12.39
N GLN A 31 -8.57 -6.11 12.07
CA GLN A 31 -8.29 -5.56 10.75
C GLN A 31 -6.91 -4.92 10.70
N HIS A 32 -6.17 -5.17 9.63
CA HIS A 32 -4.91 -4.48 9.37
C HIS A 32 -5.18 -3.09 8.76
N PRO A 33 -4.50 -2.01 9.20
CA PRO A 33 -4.71 -0.66 8.65
C PRO A 33 -4.52 -0.57 7.13
N LEU A 34 -3.59 -1.35 6.59
CA LEU A 34 -3.31 -1.41 5.14
C LEU A 34 -4.18 -2.44 4.39
N ARG A 35 -5.04 -3.19 5.10
CA ARG A 35 -5.98 -4.19 4.55
C ARG A 35 -5.31 -5.13 3.54
N GLU A 36 -5.95 -5.36 2.38
CA GLU A 36 -5.48 -6.26 1.32
C GLU A 36 -4.10 -5.91 0.76
N ARG A 37 -3.67 -4.65 0.87
CA ARG A 37 -2.35 -4.21 0.39
C ARG A 37 -1.21 -4.78 1.22
N ALA A 38 -1.49 -5.20 2.46
CA ALA A 38 -0.56 -5.85 3.37
C ALA A 38 -0.65 -7.39 3.34
N LYS A 39 -1.30 -7.99 2.33
CA LYS A 39 -1.37 -9.46 2.19
C LYS A 39 0.01 -10.14 2.26
N LYS A 40 1.05 -9.51 1.71
CA LYS A 40 2.43 -10.02 1.68
C LYS A 40 3.38 -9.30 2.64
N LEU A 41 2.84 -8.70 3.71
CA LEU A 41 3.66 -7.91 4.64
C LEU A 41 4.69 -8.77 5.38
N GLY A 42 4.39 -10.05 5.65
CA GLY A 42 5.35 -10.99 6.24
C GLY A 42 6.59 -11.25 5.36
N GLU A 43 6.48 -11.05 4.05
CA GLU A 43 7.60 -11.15 3.10
C GLU A 43 8.33 -9.80 2.90
N GLY A 44 7.90 -8.76 3.64
CA GLY A 44 8.40 -7.39 3.46
C GLY A 44 7.90 -6.72 2.17
N ILE A 45 6.82 -7.23 1.57
CA ILE A 45 6.27 -6.74 0.30
C ILE A 45 4.99 -5.95 0.57
N LEU A 46 4.95 -4.70 0.07
CA LEU A 46 3.78 -3.83 0.17
C LEU A 46 3.23 -3.50 -1.22
N ILE A 47 1.92 -3.67 -1.42
CA ILE A 47 1.27 -3.30 -2.69
C ILE A 47 1.02 -1.79 -2.71
N ILE A 48 1.54 -1.10 -3.71
CA ILE A 48 1.39 0.36 -3.91
C ILE A 48 0.82 0.68 -5.29
N ARG A 49 0.18 1.84 -5.42
CA ARG A 49 -0.04 2.44 -6.74
C ARG A 49 1.15 3.29 -7.11
N PHE A 50 1.77 2.98 -8.24
CA PHE A 50 2.93 3.68 -8.75
C PHE A 50 2.62 4.30 -10.11
N GLU A 51 3.24 5.46 -10.38
CA GLU A 51 3.14 6.19 -11.63
C GLU A 51 4.51 6.20 -12.30
N MET A 52 4.58 5.82 -13.58
CA MET A 52 5.84 5.81 -14.33
C MET A 52 6.42 7.23 -14.47
N PRO A 53 7.65 7.50 -13.99
CA PRO A 53 8.24 8.84 -14.09
C PRO A 53 8.88 9.12 -15.46
N TYR A 54 9.19 8.09 -16.24
CA TYR A 54 9.80 8.19 -17.58
C TYR A 54 9.18 7.17 -18.53
N ASN A 55 9.36 7.41 -19.84
CA ASN A 55 8.96 6.48 -20.88
C ASN A 55 9.89 5.27 -20.87
N ILE A 56 9.34 4.06 -20.83
CA ILE A 56 10.09 2.81 -20.80
C ILE A 56 9.62 1.93 -21.95
N TRP A 57 10.56 1.26 -22.61
CA TRP A 57 10.25 0.22 -23.57
C TRP A 57 10.30 -1.15 -22.89
N CYS A 58 9.23 -1.95 -23.02
CA CYS A 58 9.23 -3.30 -22.49
C CYS A 58 9.95 -4.25 -23.45
N GLY A 59 11.05 -4.87 -23.02
CA GLY A 59 11.78 -5.85 -23.82
C GLY A 59 11.01 -7.16 -24.06
N GLY A 60 9.98 -7.46 -23.27
CA GLY A 60 9.18 -8.70 -23.42
C GLY A 60 8.04 -8.57 -24.43
N CYS A 61 7.24 -7.50 -24.34
CA CYS A 61 6.06 -7.29 -25.19
C CYS A 61 6.23 -6.21 -26.26
N ASN A 62 7.42 -5.62 -26.39
CA ASN A 62 7.76 -4.59 -27.36
C ASN A 62 6.76 -3.41 -27.39
N SER A 63 6.16 -3.10 -26.24
CA SER A 63 5.24 -1.99 -26.06
C SER A 63 5.88 -0.90 -25.23
N MET A 64 5.60 0.36 -25.59
CA MET A 64 6.02 1.50 -24.80
C MET A 64 5.06 1.74 -23.62
N ILE A 65 5.62 1.90 -22.42
CA ILE A 65 4.90 2.44 -21.26
C ILE A 65 5.25 3.92 -21.17
N ALA A 66 4.25 4.77 -21.39
CA ALA A 66 4.43 6.20 -21.29
C ALA A 66 4.59 6.67 -19.83
N LYS A 67 5.26 7.81 -19.67
CA LYS A 67 5.27 8.59 -18.43
C LYS A 67 3.83 8.90 -18.02
N GLY A 68 3.55 8.79 -16.72
CA GLY A 68 2.22 9.04 -16.16
C GLY A 68 1.30 7.81 -16.13
N VAL A 69 1.69 6.69 -16.73
CA VAL A 69 0.92 5.45 -16.64
C VAL A 69 0.96 4.91 -15.21
N ARG A 70 -0.22 4.61 -14.65
CA ARG A 70 -0.40 4.12 -13.28
C ARG A 70 -0.65 2.62 -13.25
N PHE A 71 -0.05 1.92 -12.30
CA PHE A 71 -0.25 0.49 -12.11
C PHE A 71 -0.04 0.10 -10.64
N ASN A 72 -0.51 -1.10 -10.28
CA ASN A 72 -0.24 -1.69 -8.97
C ASN A 72 1.16 -2.34 -8.99
N ALA A 73 1.99 -1.99 -8.03
CA ALA A 73 3.36 -2.46 -7.90
C ALA A 73 3.60 -3.09 -6.53
N GLU A 74 4.38 -4.16 -6.50
CA GLU A 74 4.91 -4.78 -5.29
C GLU A 74 6.22 -4.09 -4.90
N LYS A 75 6.20 -3.40 -3.75
CA LYS A 75 7.33 -2.66 -3.20
C LYS A 75 8.07 -3.55 -2.20
N LYS A 76 9.33 -3.86 -2.48
CA LYS A 76 10.21 -4.68 -1.62
C LYS A 76 11.49 -3.91 -1.27
N GLN A 77 11.98 -4.05 -0.04
CA GLN A 77 13.28 -3.52 0.36
C GLN A 77 14.41 -4.43 -0.15
N VAL A 78 15.47 -3.85 -0.69
CA VAL A 78 16.55 -4.61 -1.37
C VAL A 78 17.48 -5.29 -0.37
N ALA A 79 17.89 -4.60 0.69
CA ALA A 79 18.64 -5.17 1.82
C ALA A 79 18.60 -4.23 3.03
N GLU A 80 18.88 -4.76 4.22
CA GLU A 80 18.92 -3.99 5.48
C GLU A 80 20.12 -3.04 5.57
N ASN A 81 21.21 -3.37 4.87
CA ASN A 81 22.51 -2.73 5.03
C ASN A 81 22.71 -1.49 4.13
N TRP A 82 21.70 -1.13 3.32
CA TRP A 82 21.76 0.06 2.47
C TRP A 82 21.23 1.26 3.27
N GLN A 83 22.10 2.24 3.50
CA GLN A 83 21.82 3.40 4.36
C GLN A 83 20.72 4.32 3.81
N GLU A 84 20.44 4.22 2.51
CA GLU A 84 19.36 4.94 1.87
C GLU A 84 18.31 3.92 1.48
N GLY A 85 17.03 4.20 1.79
CA GLY A 85 15.91 3.27 1.66
C GLY A 85 15.55 2.89 0.23
N PHE A 86 16.48 2.25 -0.48
CA PHE A 86 16.33 1.69 -1.82
C PHE A 86 15.32 0.55 -1.81
N ARG A 87 14.37 0.62 -2.75
CA ARG A 87 13.26 -0.32 -2.85
C ARG A 87 13.03 -0.69 -4.30
N THR A 88 12.84 -1.97 -4.54
CA THR A 88 12.46 -2.52 -5.84
C THR A 88 10.95 -2.48 -6.01
N LEU A 89 10.51 -2.24 -7.25
CA LEU A 89 9.10 -2.20 -7.64
C LEU A 89 8.84 -3.21 -8.76
N ASN A 90 7.99 -4.19 -8.51
CA ASN A 90 7.57 -5.16 -9.52
C ASN A 90 6.12 -4.88 -9.93
N LYS A 91 5.85 -4.68 -11.22
CA LYS A 91 4.48 -4.51 -11.73
C LYS A 91 3.68 -5.79 -11.48
N GLN A 92 2.50 -5.69 -10.86
CA GLN A 92 1.59 -6.83 -10.77
C GLN A 92 0.98 -7.10 -12.14
N ASN A 93 0.96 -8.36 -12.55
CA ASN A 93 0.17 -8.78 -13.70
C ASN A 93 -1.29 -8.47 -13.38
N SER A 94 -1.92 -7.61 -14.18
CA SER A 94 -3.36 -7.52 -14.23
C SER A 94 -3.87 -8.88 -14.69
N VAL A 95 -4.63 -9.56 -13.82
CA VAL A 95 -5.55 -10.61 -14.27
C VAL A 95 -6.43 -10.03 -15.37
#